data_AF-A0A936JVP0-F1
#
_entry.id   AF-A0A936JVP0-F1
#
_cell.length_a   1.000
_cell.length_b   1.000
_cell.length_c   1.000
_cell.angle_alpha   90.00
_cell.angle_beta   90.00
_cell.angle_gamma   90.00
#
_symmetry.space_group_name_H-M   'P 1'
#
loop_
_entity.id
_entity.type
_entity.pdbx_description
1 polymer ?
#
loop_
_entity_poly.entity_id
_entity_poly.type
_entity_poly.pdbx_seq_one_letter_code
_entity_poly.pdbx_strand_id
1 'polypeptide(L)'
;MHRSMSWTGMVVFALLAAAPGCKRSVECTSEVTAGTGTFKATAKGEGEEGPVMKAALRDACQKMCVGTKAAMIDACVSKCVVDVSAAKIGARTSCKK
;
A
#
# COMPACT_ATOMS: atom_id res chain seq x y z
N MET A 1 42.79 34.63 33.81
CA MET A 1 41.76 33.95 34.63
C MET A 1 40.45 34.72 34.48
N HIS A 2 39.63 34.41 33.48
CA HIS A 2 38.29 34.99 33.34
C HIS A 2 37.27 33.95 33.81
N ARG A 3 36.67 34.23 34.96
CA ARG A 3 35.78 33.34 35.69
C ARG A 3 34.35 33.63 35.25
N SER A 4 33.73 32.61 34.68
CA SER A 4 32.32 32.49 34.36
C SER A 4 31.43 32.76 35.57
N MET A 5 30.34 33.53 35.41
CA MET A 5 29.10 33.26 36.13
C MET A 5 27.88 34.05 35.61
N SER A 6 26.88 33.26 35.20
CA SER A 6 25.43 33.47 35.33
C SER A 6 24.74 34.60 34.56
N TRP A 7 23.86 34.22 33.61
CA TRP A 7 22.43 34.25 33.91
C TRP A 7 21.64 33.39 32.92
N THR A 8 20.98 32.39 33.49
CA THR A 8 19.86 31.62 32.96
C THR A 8 18.80 32.52 32.31
N GLY A 9 18.52 32.30 31.03
CA GLY A 9 17.48 33.01 30.29
C GLY A 9 16.92 32.18 29.14
N MET A 10 15.93 31.35 29.46
CA MET A 10 14.74 31.19 28.62
C MET A 10 14.93 30.58 27.22
N VAL A 11 15.20 29.26 27.12
CA VAL A 11 14.85 28.47 25.91
C VAL A 11 14.31 27.10 26.33
N VAL A 12 13.25 27.10 27.15
CA VAL A 12 12.44 25.91 27.41
C VAL A 12 11.00 26.33 27.14
N PHE A 13 10.50 26.14 25.91
CA PHE A 13 9.08 26.07 25.53
C PHE A 13 8.92 26.26 24.00
N ALA A 14 9.37 25.30 23.19
CA ALA A 14 8.99 25.26 21.76
C ALA A 14 9.22 23.90 21.08
N LEU A 15 9.15 22.78 21.80
CA LEU A 15 9.30 21.42 21.24
C LEU A 15 8.00 20.59 21.39
N LEU A 16 6.84 21.24 21.19
CA LEU A 16 5.50 20.64 21.36
C LEU A 16 4.70 20.54 20.05
N ALA A 17 5.35 20.34 18.89
CA ALA A 17 4.65 20.21 17.61
C ALA A 17 5.19 19.10 16.69
N ALA A 18 5.68 18.00 17.25
CA ALA A 18 5.97 16.79 16.49
C ALA A 18 5.31 15.58 17.15
N ALA A 19 3.97 15.55 17.16
CA ALA A 19 3.30 14.28 17.19
C ALA A 19 3.62 13.60 15.84
N PRO A 20 4.37 12.49 15.78
CA PRO A 20 4.42 11.70 14.56
C PRO A 20 2.99 11.27 14.32
N GLY A 21 2.36 11.82 13.28
CA GLY A 21 0.99 11.48 12.92
C GLY A 21 0.86 9.96 12.93
N CYS A 22 -0.14 9.45 13.65
CA CYS A 22 -0.45 8.03 13.69
C CYS A 22 -0.48 7.52 12.25
N LYS A 23 0.58 6.82 11.84
CA LYS A 23 0.63 6.17 10.54
C LYS A 23 -0.43 5.08 10.58
N ARG A 24 -1.59 5.37 10.00
CA ARG A 24 -2.66 4.38 9.88
C ARG A 24 -2.15 3.30 8.94
N SER A 25 -1.95 2.11 9.49
CA SER A 25 -1.68 0.91 8.70
C SER A 25 -2.92 0.62 7.86
N VAL A 26 -2.72 0.36 6.57
CA VAL A 26 -3.78 -0.08 5.67
C VAL A 26 -3.42 -1.47 5.19
N GLU A 27 -4.39 -2.37 5.25
CA GLU A 27 -4.32 -3.70 4.66
C GLU A 27 -5.42 -3.84 3.61
N CYS A 28 -5.05 -3.97 2.34
CA CYS A 28 -5.99 -4.21 1.25
C CYS A 28 -5.86 -5.63 0.75
N THR A 29 -6.99 -6.29 0.52
CA THR A 29 -7.07 -7.61 -0.07
C THR A 29 -7.85 -7.54 -1.37
N SER A 30 -7.24 -7.99 -2.46
CA SER A 30 -7.83 -8.05 -3.79
C SER A 30 -8.03 -9.50 -4.23
N GLU A 31 -9.19 -9.77 -4.81
CA GLU A 31 -9.61 -11.05 -5.37
C GLU A 31 -9.90 -10.83 -6.86
N VAL A 32 -9.20 -11.52 -7.75
CA VAL A 32 -9.40 -11.49 -9.20
C VAL A 32 -9.96 -12.83 -9.64
N THR A 33 -11.13 -12.84 -10.28
CA THR A 33 -11.77 -14.04 -10.81
C THR A 33 -11.57 -14.08 -12.32
N ALA A 34 -10.90 -15.13 -12.79
CA ALA A 34 -10.67 -15.36 -14.20
C ALA A 34 -10.79 -16.85 -14.49
N GLY A 35 -11.71 -17.23 -15.40
CA GLY A 35 -11.91 -18.54 -16.02
C GLY A 35 -11.73 -19.78 -15.13
N THR A 36 -10.48 -20.07 -14.76
CA THR A 36 -10.01 -21.22 -14.00
C THR A 36 -10.09 -21.07 -12.47
N GLY A 37 -10.34 -19.87 -11.93
CA GLY A 37 -10.48 -19.70 -10.48
C GLY A 37 -10.48 -18.25 -10.00
N THR A 38 -10.41 -18.10 -8.68
CA THR A 38 -10.27 -16.80 -8.01
C THR A 38 -8.90 -16.72 -7.34
N PHE A 39 -8.17 -15.64 -7.62
CA PHE A 39 -6.81 -15.40 -7.18
C PHE A 39 -6.79 -14.25 -6.20
N LYS A 40 -6.28 -14.51 -4.99
CA LYS A 40 -6.33 -13.56 -3.88
C LYS A 40 -4.94 -13.11 -3.46
N ALA A 41 -4.76 -11.80 -3.29
CA ALA A 41 -3.56 -11.23 -2.71
C ALA A 41 -3.89 -10.10 -1.73
N THR A 42 -3.02 -9.93 -0.74
CA THR A 42 -3.14 -8.92 0.30
C THR A 42 -1.87 -8.10 0.31
N ALA A 43 -2.02 -6.78 0.27
CA ALA A 43 -0.93 -5.83 0.43
C ALA A 43 -1.16 -5.01 1.71
N LYS A 44 -0.05 -4.65 2.36
CA LYS A 44 -0.05 -3.77 3.53
C LYS A 44 0.80 -2.54 3.23
N GLY A 45 0.41 -1.40 3.76
CA GLY A 45 1.17 -0.16 3.67
C GLY A 45 0.76 0.82 4.74
N GLU A 46 1.46 1.95 4.80
CA GLU A 46 1.16 3.05 5.70
C GLU A 46 0.61 4.22 4.89
N GLY A 47 -0.42 4.91 5.39
CA GLY A 47 -0.95 6.12 4.75
C GLY A 47 -2.17 5.87 3.86
N GLU A 48 -2.06 6.22 2.57
CA GLU A 48 -3.21 6.22 1.65
C GLU A 48 -3.63 4.81 1.21
N GLU A 49 -4.95 4.58 1.14
CA GLU A 49 -5.51 3.28 0.70
C GLU A 49 -5.26 2.99 -0.78
N GLY A 50 -5.26 4.03 -1.63
CA GLY A 50 -5.14 3.89 -3.08
C GLY A 50 -3.89 3.12 -3.53
N PRO A 51 -2.68 3.49 -3.07
CA PRO A 51 -1.44 2.75 -3.37
C PRO A 51 -1.48 1.29 -2.89
N VAL A 52 -1.99 1.03 -1.68
CA VAL A 52 -2.07 -0.32 -1.09
C VAL A 52 -3.08 -1.18 -1.85
N MET A 53 -4.20 -0.61 -2.26
CA MET A 53 -5.20 -1.25 -3.12
C MET A 53 -4.62 -1.63 -4.48
N LYS A 54 -3.89 -0.72 -5.14
CA LYS A 54 -3.22 -1.00 -6.42
C LYS A 54 -2.19 -2.10 -6.28
N ALA A 55 -1.40 -2.10 -5.20
CA ALA A 55 -0.45 -3.16 -4.91
C ALA A 55 -1.15 -4.52 -4.73
N ALA A 56 -2.19 -4.58 -3.89
CA ALA A 56 -2.97 -5.80 -3.69
C ALA A 56 -3.57 -6.35 -5.00
N LEU A 57 -4.10 -5.46 -5.86
CA LEU A 57 -4.64 -5.85 -7.16
C LEU A 57 -3.55 -6.39 -8.09
N ARG A 58 -2.39 -5.72 -8.17
CA ARG A 58 -1.26 -6.15 -9.00
C ARG A 58 -0.76 -7.53 -8.56
N ASP A 59 -0.65 -7.76 -7.26
CA ASP A 59 -0.23 -9.06 -6.71
C ASP A 59 -1.26 -10.16 -6.98
N ALA A 60 -2.56 -9.84 -6.92
CA ALA A 60 -3.61 -10.79 -7.27
C ALA A 60 -3.56 -11.17 -8.76
N CYS A 61 -3.36 -10.17 -9.64
CA CYS A 61 -3.11 -10.38 -11.06
C CYS A 61 -1.83 -11.20 -11.31
N GLN A 62 -0.76 -10.98 -10.53
CA GLN A 62 0.46 -11.76 -10.65
C GLN A 62 0.22 -13.23 -10.29
N LYS A 63 -0.50 -13.51 -9.20
CA LYS A 63 -0.90 -14.88 -8.83
C LYS A 63 -1.77 -15.53 -9.90
N MET A 64 -2.69 -14.78 -10.50
CA MET A 64 -3.49 -15.24 -11.63
C MET A 64 -2.58 -15.65 -12.79
N CYS A 65 -1.70 -14.75 -13.24
CA CYS A 65 -0.82 -14.99 -14.39
C CYS A 65 0.14 -16.16 -14.19
N VAL A 66 0.67 -16.33 -12.97
CA VAL A 66 1.49 -17.49 -12.60
C VAL A 66 0.65 -18.76 -12.57
N GLY A 67 -0.54 -18.71 -11.96
CA GLY A 67 -1.46 -19.85 -11.85
C GLY A 67 -1.98 -20.34 -13.21
N THR A 68 -2.17 -19.42 -14.17
CA THR A 68 -2.55 -19.74 -15.55
C THR A 68 -1.34 -20.04 -16.45
N LYS A 69 -0.11 -20.05 -15.92
CA LYS A 69 1.13 -20.30 -16.66
C LYS A 69 1.30 -19.39 -17.88
N ALA A 70 1.05 -18.09 -17.71
CA ALA A 70 1.22 -17.13 -18.79
C ALA A 70 2.68 -17.08 -19.26
N ALA A 71 2.89 -17.11 -20.58
CA ALA A 71 4.24 -17.10 -21.18
C ALA A 71 5.03 -15.81 -20.87
N MET A 72 4.32 -14.69 -20.69
CA MET A 72 4.89 -13.41 -20.29
C MET A 72 4.12 -12.85 -19.10
N ILE A 73 4.69 -12.99 -17.90
CA ILE A 73 4.01 -12.61 -16.64
C ILE A 73 3.71 -11.12 -16.61
N ASP A 74 4.68 -10.25 -16.91
CA ASP A 74 4.49 -8.80 -16.75
C ASP A 74 3.44 -8.22 -17.72
N ALA A 75 3.43 -8.71 -18.96
CA ALA A 75 2.40 -8.38 -19.94
C ALA A 75 1.01 -8.88 -19.50
N CYS A 76 0.93 -10.09 -18.95
CA CYS A 76 -0.31 -10.63 -18.40
C CYS A 76 -0.81 -9.82 -17.20
N VAL A 77 0.08 -9.41 -16.29
CA VAL A 77 -0.29 -8.60 -15.12
C VAL A 77 -0.82 -7.25 -15.57
N SER A 78 -0.13 -6.58 -16.50
CA SER A 78 -0.56 -5.30 -17.06
C SER A 78 -1.94 -5.42 -17.72
N LYS A 79 -2.14 -6.46 -18.52
CA LYS A 79 -3.42 -6.77 -19.16
C LYS A 79 -4.53 -7.02 -18.14
N CYS A 80 -4.25 -7.80 -17.10
CA CYS A 80 -5.17 -8.11 -16.01
C CYS A 80 -5.65 -6.83 -15.31
N VAL A 81 -4.73 -5.94 -14.93
CA VAL A 81 -5.09 -4.67 -14.26
C VAL A 81 -5.97 -3.79 -15.17
N VAL A 82 -5.66 -3.72 -16.46
CA VAL A 82 -6.47 -3.00 -17.45
C VAL A 82 -7.85 -3.63 -17.61
N ASP A 83 -7.92 -4.96 -17.72
CA ASP A 83 -9.18 -5.69 -17.90
C ASP A 83 -10.07 -5.60 -16.65
N VAL A 84 -9.50 -5.58 -15.45
CA VAL A 84 -10.22 -5.26 -14.19
C VAL A 84 -10.76 -3.84 -14.24
N SER A 85 -9.93 -2.86 -14.61
CA SER A 85 -10.32 -1.45 -14.67
C SER A 85 -11.40 -1.19 -15.72
N ALA A 86 -11.41 -1.97 -16.79
CA ALA A 86 -12.43 -1.97 -17.83
C ALA A 86 -13.63 -2.89 -17.52
N ALA A 87 -13.71 -3.45 -16.31
CA ALA A 87 -14.76 -4.37 -15.87
C ALA A 87 -14.98 -5.60 -16.77
N LYS A 88 -13.94 -6.02 -17.51
CA LYS A 88 -13.97 -7.20 -18.39
C LYS A 88 -13.78 -8.50 -17.61
N ILE A 89 -13.07 -8.43 -16.49
CA ILE A 89 -12.88 -9.54 -15.55
C ILE A 89 -13.33 -9.12 -14.16
N GLY A 90 -13.89 -10.07 -13.42
CA GLY A 90 -14.38 -9.81 -12.07
C GLY A 90 -13.21 -9.57 -11.12
N ALA A 91 -13.24 -8.47 -10.38
CA ALA A 91 -12.37 -8.28 -9.23
C ALA A 91 -13.10 -7.61 -8.08
N ARG A 92 -12.67 -7.92 -6.86
CA ARG A 92 -13.13 -7.26 -5.64
C ARG A 92 -11.92 -6.88 -4.80
N THR A 93 -11.92 -5.68 -4.27
CA THR A 93 -10.91 -5.25 -3.31
C THR A 93 -11.58 -4.78 -2.04
N SER A 94 -11.03 -5.16 -0.90
CA SER A 94 -11.48 -4.74 0.43
C SER A 94 -10.28 -4.25 1.23
N CYS A 95 -10.36 -3.05 1.77
CA CYS A 95 -9.32 -2.46 2.61
C CYS A 95 -9.77 -2.35 4.06
N LYS A 96 -8.84 -2.58 4.98
CA LYS A 96 -8.99 -2.42 6.43
C LYS A 96 -7.92 -1.45 6.93
N LYS A 97 -8.25 -0.66 7.95
CA LYS A 97 -7.39 0.33 8.61
C LYS A 97 -7.11 -0.08 10.05
#